data_AF-A0A8T7DK25-F1
#
_entry.id   AF-A0A8T7DK25-F1
#
_cell.length_a   1.000
_cell.length_b   1.000
_cell.length_c   1.000
_cell.angle_alpha   90.00
_cell.angle_beta   90.00
_cell.angle_gamma   90.00
#
_symmetry.space_group_name_H-M   'P 1'
#
loop_
_entity.id
_entity.type
_entity.pdbx_description
1 polymer ?
#
loop_
_entity_poly.entity_id
_entity_poly.type
_entity_poly.pdbx_seq_one_letter_code
_entity_poly.pdbx_strand_id
1 'polypeptide(L)'
;ALSEDALYMVYPSQTGQWRIQTVPVEPGSFENKKALPESWGGLSDNNLQDVTGIDDAMFCHNGLFIAGAESFEGVMQMANIALGDSSHA
;
A
#
# COMPACT_ATOMS: atom_id res chain seq x y z
N ALA A 1 -19.98 0.24 -8.99
CA ALA A 1 -19.50 1.59 -8.67
C ALA A 1 -18.34 1.45 -7.69
N LEU A 2 -17.36 2.36 -7.72
CA LEU A 2 -16.35 2.44 -6.65
C LEU A 2 -17.07 2.82 -5.35
N SER A 3 -16.62 2.27 -4.22
CA SER A 3 -17.11 2.71 -2.90
C SER A 3 -16.78 4.19 -2.71
N GLU A 4 -17.67 4.95 -2.07
CA GLU A 4 -17.45 6.37 -1.76
C GLU A 4 -16.34 6.54 -0.71
N ASP A 5 -16.27 5.64 0.27
CA ASP A 5 -15.37 5.75 1.42
C ASP A 5 -14.06 4.98 1.27
N ALA A 6 -14.02 3.95 0.41
CA ALA A 6 -12.82 3.13 0.29
C ALA A 6 -11.63 3.95 -0.24
N LEU A 7 -10.50 3.86 0.47
CA LEU A 7 -9.23 4.52 0.12
C LEU A 7 -8.22 3.57 -0.51
N TYR A 8 -8.21 2.31 -0.06
CA TYR A 8 -7.27 1.29 -0.48
C TYR A 8 -7.99 -0.04 -0.77
N MET A 9 -7.43 -0.80 -1.69
CA MET A 9 -7.82 -2.17 -2.03
C MET A 9 -6.66 -3.10 -1.69
N VAL A 10 -6.98 -4.22 -1.03
CA VAL A 10 -6.00 -5.26 -0.70
C VAL A 10 -6.38 -6.56 -1.41
N TYR A 11 -5.45 -7.14 -2.16
CA TYR A 11 -5.71 -8.36 -2.93
C TYR A 11 -4.42 -9.16 -3.19
N PRO A 12 -4.53 -10.49 -3.40
CA PRO A 12 -3.39 -11.30 -3.81
C PRO A 12 -3.06 -11.04 -5.27
N SER A 13 -1.77 -10.95 -5.57
CA SER A 13 -1.24 -11.02 -6.94
C SER A 13 -1.39 -12.44 -7.50
N GLN A 14 -1.18 -12.59 -8.81
CA GLN A 14 -1.26 -13.90 -9.47
C GLN A 14 -0.20 -14.90 -8.97
N THR A 15 0.87 -14.40 -8.35
CA THR A 15 2.00 -15.18 -7.83
C THR A 15 1.93 -15.39 -6.31
N GLY A 16 0.83 -15.00 -5.67
CA GLY A 16 0.56 -15.28 -4.25
C GLY A 16 1.00 -14.19 -3.27
N GLN A 17 1.88 -13.27 -3.66
CA GLN A 17 2.20 -12.09 -2.82
C GLN A 17 1.04 -11.11 -2.82
N TRP A 18 1.00 -10.22 -1.85
CA TRP A 18 -0.12 -9.30 -1.64
C TRP A 18 0.16 -7.89 -2.11
N ARG A 19 -0.92 -7.17 -2.47
CA ARG A 19 -0.86 -5.80 -2.95
C ARG A 19 -1.82 -4.92 -2.16
N ILE A 20 -1.37 -3.71 -1.88
CA ILE A 20 -2.21 -2.58 -1.53
C ILE A 20 -2.20 -1.62 -2.71
N GLN A 21 -3.39 -1.26 -3.19
CA GLN A 21 -3.56 -0.32 -4.28
C GLN A 21 -4.52 0.80 -3.85
N THR A 22 -4.22 2.03 -4.24
CA THR A 22 -5.07 3.19 -3.99
C THR A 22 -6.36 3.13 -4.82
N VAL A 23 -7.44 3.69 -4.27
CA VAL A 23 -8.69 3.90 -5.01
C VAL A 23 -8.59 5.26 -5.73
N PRO A 24 -8.79 5.31 -7.06
CA PRO A 24 -8.78 6.58 -7.78
C PRO A 24 -10.04 7.40 -7.43
N VAL A 25 -9.95 8.72 -7.60
CA VAL A 25 -11.09 9.63 -7.36
C VAL A 25 -12.27 9.32 -8.29
N GLU A 26 -12.00 8.82 -9.49
CA GLU A 26 -12.97 8.29 -10.44
C GLU A 26 -12.35 7.18 -11.31
N PRO A 27 -13.16 6.27 -11.89
CA PRO A 27 -12.63 5.20 -12.74
C PRO A 27 -11.80 5.74 -13.92
N GLY A 28 -10.54 5.30 -14.00
CA GLY A 28 -9.61 5.70 -15.07
C GLY A 28 -8.75 6.94 -14.76
N SER A 29 -8.97 7.61 -13.62
CA SER A 29 -8.11 8.71 -13.18
C SER A 29 -6.76 8.21 -12.64
N PHE A 30 -5.72 9.04 -12.81
CA PHE A 30 -4.41 8.87 -12.15
C PHE A 30 -4.36 9.52 -10.76
N GLU A 31 -5.37 10.31 -10.40
CA GLU A 31 -5.49 10.93 -9.09
C GLU A 31 -6.09 9.94 -8.09
N ASN A 32 -5.40 9.75 -6.98
CA ASN A 32 -5.78 8.84 -5.90
C ASN A 32 -6.53 9.58 -4.81
N LYS A 33 -7.58 8.97 -4.23
CA LYS A 33 -8.27 9.54 -3.06
C LYS A 33 -7.31 9.77 -1.88
N LYS A 34 -6.37 8.85 -1.70
CA LYS A 34 -5.26 8.96 -0.75
C LYS A 34 -4.05 8.20 -1.32
N ALA A 35 -2.93 8.89 -1.48
CA ALA A 35 -1.66 8.27 -1.86
C ALA A 35 -1.06 7.48 -0.69
N LEU A 36 -0.24 6.48 -1.01
CA LEU A 36 0.62 5.81 -0.03
C LEU A 36 1.66 6.80 0.55
N PRO A 37 2.25 6.52 1.72
CA PRO A 37 3.23 7.41 2.36
C PRO A 37 4.37 7.80 1.42
N GLU A 38 4.66 9.11 1.34
CA GLU A 38 5.73 9.64 0.48
C GLU A 38 7.09 9.01 0.77
N SER A 39 7.35 8.67 2.04
CA SER A 39 8.58 8.01 2.50
C SER A 39 8.80 6.62 1.90
N TRP A 40 7.78 5.99 1.32
CA TRP A 40 7.90 4.68 0.67
C TRP A 40 8.23 4.79 -0.82
N GLY A 41 8.03 5.97 -1.43
CA GLY A 41 8.06 6.16 -2.87
C GLY A 41 9.36 5.69 -3.52
N GLY A 42 9.26 4.64 -4.32
CA GLY A 42 10.39 4.07 -5.06
C GLY A 42 11.34 3.21 -4.26
N LEU A 43 11.00 2.90 -3.02
CA LEU A 43 11.76 1.96 -2.21
C LEU A 43 11.33 0.52 -2.50
N SER A 44 12.29 -0.39 -2.35
CA SER A 44 12.11 -1.83 -2.44
C SER A 44 12.94 -2.55 -1.39
N ASP A 45 12.52 -3.77 -1.06
CA ASP A 45 13.18 -4.71 -0.16
C ASP A 45 13.64 -4.02 1.13
N ASN A 46 14.89 -4.24 1.56
CA ASN A 46 15.46 -3.71 2.81
C ASN A 46 15.19 -2.21 3.02
N ASN A 47 15.29 -1.37 1.98
CA ASN A 47 15.04 0.07 2.14
C ASN A 47 13.58 0.37 2.51
N LEU A 48 12.63 -0.38 1.94
CA LEU A 48 11.22 -0.24 2.28
C LEU A 48 10.93 -0.86 3.65
N GLN A 49 11.53 -2.02 3.95
CA GLN A 49 11.41 -2.69 5.24
C GLN A 49 11.89 -1.77 6.38
N ASP A 50 13.04 -1.12 6.21
CA ASP A 50 13.60 -0.19 7.20
C ASP A 50 12.67 0.99 7.52
N VAL A 51 11.98 1.56 6.52
CA VAL A 51 11.09 2.71 6.74
C VAL A 51 9.68 2.31 7.17
N THR A 52 9.28 1.07 6.93
CA THR A 52 7.95 0.54 7.29
C THR A 52 7.96 -0.20 8.63
N GLY A 53 9.09 -0.79 9.00
CA GLY A 53 9.19 -1.79 10.06
C GLY A 53 8.55 -3.13 9.71
N ILE A 54 8.29 -3.41 8.43
CA ILE A 54 7.61 -4.62 7.97
C ILE A 54 8.60 -5.47 7.18
N ASP A 55 9.05 -6.59 7.77
CA ASP A 55 10.14 -7.43 7.27
C ASP A 55 9.89 -8.03 5.88
N ASP A 56 8.62 -8.21 5.49
CA ASP A 56 8.24 -8.80 4.21
C ASP A 56 7.70 -7.76 3.20
N ALA A 57 7.89 -6.47 3.47
CA ALA A 57 7.60 -5.41 2.52
C ALA A 57 8.53 -5.54 1.30
N MET A 58 7.94 -5.50 0.10
CA MET A 58 8.66 -5.81 -1.15
C MET A 58 8.97 -4.55 -1.97
N PHE A 59 7.98 -3.67 -2.17
CA PHE A 59 8.15 -2.47 -2.98
C PHE A 59 7.01 -1.46 -2.75
N CYS A 60 7.29 -0.20 -3.08
CA CYS A 60 6.27 0.82 -3.32
C CYS A 60 6.62 1.60 -4.57
N HIS A 61 5.66 1.74 -5.49
CA HIS A 61 5.88 2.47 -6.74
C HIS A 61 6.16 3.97 -6.48
N ASN A 62 7.02 4.61 -7.28
CA ASN A 62 7.36 6.04 -7.13
C ASN A 62 6.13 6.96 -7.15
N GLY A 63 5.10 6.56 -7.91
CA GLY A 63 3.81 7.27 -8.00
C GLY A 63 2.85 7.00 -6.83
N LEU A 64 3.27 6.27 -5.80
CA LEU A 64 2.54 6.07 -4.53
C LEU A 64 1.12 5.48 -4.66
N PHE A 65 0.82 4.80 -5.78
CA PHE A 65 -0.49 4.22 -6.03
C PHE A 65 -0.57 2.71 -5.74
N ILE A 66 0.58 2.04 -5.59
CA ILE A 66 0.64 0.60 -5.32
C ILE A 66 1.91 0.23 -4.55
N ALA A 67 1.75 -0.68 -3.60
CA ALA A 67 2.83 -1.34 -2.88
C ALA A 67 2.48 -2.81 -2.64
N GLY A 68 3.42 -3.58 -2.11
CA GLY A 68 3.18 -4.99 -1.80
C GLY A 68 4.09 -5.56 -0.73
N ALA A 69 3.59 -6.63 -0.13
CA ALA A 69 4.29 -7.47 0.84
C ALA A 69 4.13 -8.95 0.44
N GLU A 70 4.98 -9.83 0.96
CA GLU A 70 4.86 -11.26 0.67
C GLU A 70 3.60 -11.86 1.28
N SER A 71 3.23 -11.45 2.49
CA SER A 71 2.11 -11.99 3.26
C SER A 71 0.90 -11.06 3.29
N PHE A 72 -0.26 -11.63 3.62
CA PHE A 72 -1.46 -10.85 3.91
C PHE A 72 -1.28 -9.96 5.14
N GLU A 73 -0.57 -10.45 6.16
CA GLU A 73 -0.31 -9.72 7.39
C GLU A 73 0.52 -8.46 7.12
N GLY A 74 1.63 -8.59 6.39
CA GLY A 74 2.48 -7.48 6.02
C GLY A 74 1.74 -6.41 5.22
N VAL A 75 0.94 -6.79 4.22
CA VAL A 75 0.19 -5.79 3.43
C VAL A 75 -0.90 -5.10 4.26
N MET A 76 -1.49 -5.79 5.25
CA MET A 76 -2.48 -5.19 6.15
C MET A 76 -1.82 -4.22 7.13
N GLN A 77 -0.61 -4.51 7.61
CA GLN A 77 0.20 -3.55 8.36
C GLN A 77 0.51 -2.31 7.51
N MET A 78 0.89 -2.50 6.24
CA MET A 78 1.08 -1.39 5.31
C MET A 78 -0.20 -0.55 5.16
N ALA A 79 -1.37 -1.18 5.04
CA ALA A 79 -2.65 -0.48 4.96
C ALA A 79 -2.93 0.37 6.21
N ASN A 80 -2.67 -0.17 7.40
CA ASN A 80 -2.87 0.56 8.66
C ASN A 80 -1.94 1.78 8.76
N ILE A 81 -0.65 1.63 8.42
CA ILE A 81 0.30 2.74 8.39
C ILE A 81 -0.16 3.80 7.38
N ALA A 82 -0.57 3.39 6.18
CA ALA A 82 -1.05 4.29 5.13
C ALA A 82 -2.37 4.98 5.49
N LEU A 83 -3.21 4.39 6.34
CA LEU A 83 -4.39 5.05 6.89
C LEU A 83 -4.03 6.13 7.91
N GLY A 84 -2.84 6.07 8.51
CA GLY A 84 -2.45 6.89 9.66
C GLY A 84 -3.00 6.33 10.98
N ASP A 85 -3.40 5.06 10.99
CA ASP A 85 -4.00 4.42 12.14
C ASP A 85 -2.89 4.09 13.16
N SER A 86 -2.79 4.90 14.21
CA SER A 86 -1.70 4.84 15.20
C SER A 86 -1.91 3.76 16.27
N SER A 87 -2.77 2.79 16.01
CA SER A 87 -3.29 1.84 17.00
C SER A 87 -2.38 0.62 17.26
N HIS A 88 -1.18 0.58 16.69
CA HIS A 88 -0.22 -0.52 16.90
C HIS A 88 1.21 0.00 17.08
N ALA A 89 1.45 0.62 18.24
CA ALA A 89 2.77 0.66 18.88
C ALA A 89 2.72 -0.22 20.14
#